data_AF-B4M246-F1
#
_entry.id   AF-B4M246-F1
#
_cell.length_a   1.000
_cell.length_b   1.000
_cell.length_c   1.000
_cell.angle_alpha   90.00
_cell.angle_beta   90.00
_cell.angle_gamma   90.00
#
_symmetry.space_group_name_H-M   'P 1'
#
loop_
_entity.id
_entity.type
_entity.pdbx_description
1 polymer ?
#
loop_
_entity_poly.entity_id
_entity_poly.type
_entity_poly.pdbx_seq_one_letter_code
_entity_poly.pdbx_strand_id
1 'polypeptide(L)'
;MMGDLLNNSEMLKKLGVDSSNQWIVYDEQFEKFFNFLSENVTDSNILTARELLERDEMMQRGEWLQESERILKLQQIESENPGLLKYTNQDVETLAAAVEVIEEATNDYSTLIDEMQNTKHSIISKLSELESTILLLHNTEREMLVECQAKARQLEELQRENCKLSEDTNKGFTLPQVPPLFMHQMPLDQYFLKCDSFMQYFTLYMKENFKIQELIDFESAEVDVQHFNSKLENLQNSIQYYTLEYIKEKAKAKATQALTDHIDLNQIHCICLADMVRETHDLQLLNENHLKNTYDTLVNALATHVQQHTQQRMELVLYENTKQKLERALRRRENDKQLTSVISDALSNAELIWIAIQLDLEKKRNCTDSSIGLCAQAKASWQRIQTMRSLNSCPRGTYAPLLHEIACQLSTHLGKNIRSAEAKLCLYEYEKFGRLLAYSLQSMLSGKSQAHAHEQLADLKRLEQTLSPFVYNSPLDQPMFEHIQYLCPMFDAAQQQMRFEESLRHLRTQFQEKILERMDKEKLWRYSKLLWIWFLTEPQRMLHAIDEVKKSSAKIPALTNSILRPGGGLQRK
;
A
#
# COMPACT_ATOMS: atom_id res chain seq x y z
N MET A 1 8.59 -78.47 -41.87
CA MET A 1 9.28 -79.38 -42.81
C MET A 1 8.92 -79.09 -44.26
N MET A 2 9.00 -77.83 -44.72
CA MET A 2 8.87 -77.51 -46.16
C MET A 2 9.82 -76.36 -46.54
N GLY A 3 10.24 -75.53 -45.56
CA GLY A 3 11.30 -74.53 -45.72
C GLY A 3 12.70 -75.09 -45.88
N ASP A 4 13.08 -76.13 -45.12
CA ASP A 4 14.44 -76.73 -45.21
C ASP A 4 14.69 -77.44 -46.56
N LEU A 5 13.63 -78.02 -47.16
CA LEU A 5 13.69 -78.70 -48.46
C LEU A 5 13.96 -77.74 -49.63
N LEU A 6 13.46 -76.49 -49.55
CA LEU A 6 13.69 -75.46 -50.57
C LEU A 6 15.12 -74.92 -50.53
N ASN A 7 15.66 -74.66 -49.33
CA ASN A 7 17.06 -74.26 -49.13
C ASN A 7 18.03 -75.32 -49.65
N ASN A 8 17.75 -76.60 -49.39
CA ASN A 8 18.58 -77.71 -49.87
C ASN A 8 18.56 -77.80 -51.41
N SER A 9 17.41 -77.51 -52.06
CA SER A 9 17.29 -77.56 -53.52
C SER A 9 18.07 -76.45 -54.23
N GLU A 10 18.17 -75.26 -53.64
CA GLU A 10 18.85 -74.10 -54.19
C GLU A 10 20.37 -74.21 -54.00
N MET A 11 20.79 -74.73 -52.84
CA MET A 11 22.17 -75.08 -52.55
C MET A 11 22.72 -76.18 -53.48
N LEU A 12 21.93 -77.22 -53.76
CA LEU A 12 22.30 -78.28 -54.71
C LEU A 12 22.46 -77.76 -56.15
N LYS A 13 21.60 -76.82 -56.58
CA LYS A 13 21.77 -76.13 -57.88
C LYS A 13 23.08 -75.35 -57.93
N LYS A 14 23.45 -74.66 -56.85
CA LYS A 14 24.72 -73.93 -56.75
C LYS A 14 25.94 -74.85 -56.81
N LEU A 15 25.83 -76.08 -56.31
CA LEU A 15 26.86 -77.13 -56.43
C LEU A 15 26.87 -77.83 -57.80
N GLY A 16 26.06 -77.39 -58.77
CA GLY A 16 25.99 -77.97 -60.11
C GLY A 16 25.20 -79.28 -60.19
N VAL A 17 24.42 -79.61 -59.15
CA VAL A 17 23.56 -80.79 -59.12
C VAL A 17 22.17 -80.40 -59.65
N ASP A 18 21.76 -81.03 -60.75
CA ASP A 18 20.45 -80.78 -61.37
C ASP A 18 19.33 -81.34 -60.48
N SER A 19 18.73 -80.45 -59.67
CA SER A 19 17.72 -80.80 -58.66
C SER A 19 16.30 -80.96 -59.23
N SER A 20 16.14 -80.95 -60.55
CA SER A 20 14.84 -81.01 -61.21
C SER A 20 14.17 -82.40 -61.18
N ASN A 21 14.88 -83.49 -60.85
CA ASN A 21 14.33 -84.86 -60.85
C ASN A 21 14.97 -85.85 -59.84
N GLN A 22 15.48 -85.36 -58.70
CA GLN A 22 16.17 -86.24 -57.74
C GLN A 22 15.25 -86.69 -56.60
N TRP A 23 14.68 -87.89 -56.74
CA TRP A 23 13.94 -88.60 -55.67
C TRP A 23 14.77 -88.76 -54.38
N ILE A 24 16.09 -88.70 -54.49
CA ILE A 24 17.07 -88.83 -53.41
C ILE A 24 16.93 -87.74 -52.33
N VAL A 25 16.39 -86.56 -52.67
CA VAL A 25 16.16 -85.46 -51.72
C VAL A 25 14.94 -85.76 -50.82
N TYR A 26 14.08 -86.70 -51.23
CA TYR A 26 12.88 -87.12 -50.52
C TYR A 26 13.05 -88.44 -49.75
N ASP A 27 14.26 -89.01 -49.76
CA ASP A 27 14.59 -90.24 -49.04
C ASP A 27 15.10 -89.93 -47.62
N GLU A 28 14.35 -90.38 -46.61
CA GLU A 28 14.67 -90.19 -45.18
C GLU A 28 16.05 -90.76 -44.80
N GLN A 29 16.60 -91.72 -45.55
CA GLN A 29 17.95 -92.24 -45.29
C GLN A 29 19.05 -91.21 -45.53
N PHE A 30 18.82 -90.21 -46.37
CA PHE A 30 19.79 -89.16 -46.72
C PHE A 30 19.51 -87.81 -46.04
N GLU A 31 18.46 -87.69 -45.23
CA GLU A 31 18.09 -86.45 -44.54
C GLU A 31 19.23 -85.88 -43.69
N LYS A 32 19.95 -86.74 -42.95
CA LYS A 32 21.12 -86.33 -42.15
C LYS A 32 22.26 -85.77 -43.01
N PHE A 33 22.44 -86.29 -44.21
CA PHE A 33 23.49 -85.83 -45.13
C PHE A 33 23.14 -84.46 -45.73
N PHE A 34 21.88 -84.24 -46.12
CA PHE A 34 21.45 -82.95 -46.65
C PHE A 34 21.39 -81.86 -45.57
N ASN A 35 20.98 -82.21 -44.34
CA ASN A 35 21.05 -81.27 -43.21
C ASN A 35 22.50 -80.89 -42.87
N PHE A 36 23.43 -81.86 -42.92
CA PHE A 36 24.86 -81.56 -42.77
C PHE A 36 25.37 -80.61 -43.86
N LEU A 37 24.99 -80.83 -45.13
CA LEU A 37 25.38 -79.99 -46.25
C LEU A 37 24.85 -78.56 -46.10
N SER A 38 23.59 -78.37 -45.74
CA SER A 38 23.00 -77.03 -45.56
C SER A 38 23.60 -76.27 -44.38
N GLU A 39 24.03 -76.96 -43.33
CA GLU A 39 24.64 -76.34 -42.15
C GLU A 39 26.12 -75.98 -42.36
N ASN A 40 26.86 -76.72 -43.20
CA ASN A 40 28.32 -76.61 -43.28
C ASN A 40 28.85 -75.99 -44.59
N VAL A 41 28.02 -75.84 -45.63
CA VAL A 41 28.45 -75.30 -46.92
C VAL A 41 27.64 -74.03 -47.23
N THR A 42 28.30 -72.89 -47.04
CA THR A 42 27.80 -71.54 -47.33
C THR A 42 28.34 -71.01 -48.65
N ASP A 43 27.76 -69.93 -49.19
CA ASP A 43 28.23 -69.27 -50.43
C ASP A 43 29.71 -68.84 -50.35
N SER A 44 30.25 -68.60 -49.15
CA SER A 44 31.66 -68.31 -48.91
C SER A 44 32.60 -69.51 -49.06
N ASN A 45 32.07 -70.74 -49.03
CA ASN A 45 32.85 -71.99 -49.04
C ASN A 45 32.76 -72.72 -50.39
N ILE A 46 31.92 -72.23 -51.31
CA ILE A 46 31.77 -72.76 -52.67
C ILE A 46 32.70 -71.95 -53.58
N LEU A 47 33.76 -72.60 -54.07
CA LEU A 47 34.67 -71.98 -55.03
C LEU A 47 33.96 -71.72 -56.35
N THR A 48 33.97 -70.47 -56.80
CA THR A 48 33.48 -70.08 -58.12
C THR A 48 34.42 -70.59 -59.21
N ALA A 49 33.89 -70.77 -60.43
CA ALA A 49 34.68 -71.19 -61.58
C ALA A 49 35.86 -70.24 -61.87
N ARG A 50 35.73 -68.96 -61.52
CA ARG A 50 36.80 -67.96 -61.63
C ARG A 50 37.91 -68.20 -60.59
N GLU A 51 37.56 -68.48 -59.34
CA GLU A 51 38.53 -68.76 -58.28
C GLU A 51 39.29 -70.06 -58.52
N LEU A 52 38.63 -71.07 -59.10
CA LEU A 52 39.31 -72.30 -59.53
C LEU A 52 40.32 -72.03 -60.65
N LEU A 53 39.96 -71.18 -61.61
CA LEU A 53 40.83 -70.80 -62.73
C LEU A 53 42.01 -69.96 -62.25
N GLU A 54 41.78 -69.01 -61.34
CA GLU A 54 42.84 -68.23 -60.68
C GLU A 54 43.76 -69.14 -59.84
N ARG A 55 43.21 -70.15 -59.12
CA ARG A 55 44.00 -71.15 -58.39
C ARG A 55 44.86 -72.00 -59.33
N ASP A 56 44.31 -72.46 -60.44
CA ASP A 56 45.06 -73.26 -61.44
C ASP A 56 46.15 -72.43 -62.12
N GLU A 57 45.88 -71.16 -62.44
CA GLU A 57 46.88 -70.23 -62.95
C GLU A 57 47.97 -69.92 -61.92
N MET A 58 47.62 -69.73 -60.65
CA MET A 58 48.60 -69.54 -59.56
C MET A 58 49.46 -70.79 -59.34
N MET A 59 48.87 -71.98 -59.47
CA MET A 59 49.62 -73.24 -59.43
C MET A 59 50.59 -73.35 -60.61
N GLN A 60 50.19 -72.96 -61.82
CA GLN A 60 51.07 -72.96 -63.00
C GLN A 60 52.21 -71.95 -62.90
N ARG A 61 51.97 -70.80 -62.27
CA ARG A 61 52.99 -69.77 -62.00
C ARG A 61 53.89 -70.08 -60.80
N GLY A 62 53.58 -71.13 -60.04
CA GLY A 62 54.31 -71.49 -58.82
C GLY A 62 54.07 -70.53 -57.64
N GLU A 63 53.02 -69.72 -57.71
CA GLU A 63 52.65 -68.70 -56.72
C GLU A 63 51.63 -69.21 -55.69
N TRP A 64 51.15 -70.44 -55.87
CA TRP A 64 50.20 -71.07 -54.96
C TRP A 64 50.90 -71.57 -53.68
N LEU A 65 50.61 -70.91 -52.57
CA LEU A 65 51.22 -71.20 -51.27
C LEU A 65 50.64 -72.47 -50.63
N GLN A 66 51.51 -73.31 -50.10
CA GLN A 66 51.08 -74.45 -49.27
C GLN A 66 50.57 -73.96 -47.90
N GLU A 67 49.85 -74.81 -47.17
CA GLU A 67 49.22 -74.45 -45.89
C GLU A 67 50.20 -73.86 -44.86
N SER A 68 51.38 -74.47 -44.71
CA SER A 68 52.44 -73.97 -43.83
C SER A 68 52.98 -72.60 -44.27
N GLU A 69 53.11 -72.38 -45.58
CA GLU A 69 53.60 -71.12 -46.15
C GLU A 69 52.53 -70.01 -46.06
N ARG A 70 51.25 -70.35 -46.19
CA ARG A 70 50.12 -69.43 -45.99
C ARG A 70 50.06 -68.94 -44.55
N ILE A 71 50.24 -69.83 -43.57
CA ILE A 71 50.26 -69.43 -42.15
C ILE A 71 51.43 -68.47 -41.89
N LEU A 72 52.63 -68.76 -42.42
CA LEU A 72 53.79 -67.87 -42.29
C LEU A 72 53.56 -66.52 -42.98
N LYS A 73 52.98 -66.51 -44.19
CA LYS A 73 52.63 -65.28 -44.91
C LYS A 73 51.56 -64.47 -44.18
N LEU A 74 50.55 -65.10 -43.60
CA LEU A 74 49.53 -64.42 -42.78
C LEU A 74 50.14 -63.84 -41.51
N GLN A 75 51.05 -64.57 -40.84
CA GLN A 75 51.80 -64.05 -39.69
C GLN A 75 52.71 -62.88 -40.08
N GLN A 76 53.35 -62.95 -41.25
CA GLN A 76 54.16 -61.86 -41.78
C GLN A 76 53.29 -60.63 -42.07
N ILE A 77 52.14 -60.79 -42.73
CA ILE A 77 51.19 -59.70 -43.01
C ILE A 77 50.67 -59.08 -41.72
N GLU A 78 50.32 -59.88 -40.71
CA GLU A 78 49.89 -59.38 -39.39
C GLU A 78 51.05 -58.71 -38.62
N SER A 79 52.30 -59.13 -38.84
CA SER A 79 53.47 -58.45 -38.24
C SER A 79 53.81 -57.12 -38.90
N GLU A 80 53.63 -57.03 -40.23
CA GLU A 80 53.84 -55.81 -41.02
C GLU A 80 52.66 -54.84 -40.85
N ASN A 81 51.45 -55.36 -40.68
CA ASN A 81 50.19 -54.62 -40.57
C ASN A 81 49.33 -55.18 -39.43
N PRO A 82 49.68 -54.89 -38.17
CA PRO A 82 48.98 -55.43 -37.00
C PRO A 82 47.51 -55.01 -36.99
N GLY A 83 46.61 -55.99 -36.85
CA GLY A 83 45.16 -55.79 -36.81
C GLY A 83 44.46 -55.74 -38.17
N LEU A 84 45.19 -55.81 -39.30
CA LEU A 84 44.59 -55.77 -40.64
C LEU A 84 43.62 -56.93 -40.88
N LEU A 85 43.90 -58.11 -40.33
CA LEU A 85 43.06 -59.29 -40.48
C LEU A 85 41.89 -59.35 -39.47
N LYS A 86 41.85 -58.42 -38.50
CA LYS A 86 40.85 -58.42 -37.42
C LYS A 86 39.61 -57.59 -37.73
N TYR A 87 39.75 -56.55 -38.55
CA TYR A 87 38.66 -55.63 -38.85
C TYR A 87 38.09 -55.90 -40.24
N THR A 88 36.77 -55.85 -40.35
CA THR A 88 36.05 -56.04 -41.62
C THR A 88 35.78 -54.69 -42.29
N ASN A 89 35.47 -54.69 -43.60
CA ASN A 89 35.06 -53.47 -44.29
C ASN A 89 33.83 -52.80 -43.64
N GLN A 90 32.95 -53.59 -43.03
CA GLN A 90 31.78 -53.09 -42.32
C GLN A 90 32.17 -52.34 -41.03
N ASP A 91 33.23 -52.76 -40.35
CA ASP A 91 33.78 -52.02 -39.20
C ASP A 91 34.36 -50.67 -39.65
N VAL A 92 35.02 -50.64 -40.82
CA VAL A 92 35.56 -49.40 -41.42
C VAL A 92 34.45 -48.44 -41.82
N GLU A 93 33.37 -48.94 -42.44
CA GLU A 93 32.19 -48.12 -42.77
C GLU A 93 31.50 -47.57 -41.51
N THR A 94 31.41 -48.38 -40.45
CA THR A 94 30.82 -47.95 -39.16
C THR A 94 31.67 -46.87 -38.50
N LEU A 95 33.00 -47.01 -38.52
CA LEU A 95 33.93 -45.98 -38.05
C LEU A 95 33.87 -44.70 -38.89
N ALA A 96 33.78 -44.82 -40.22
CA ALA A 96 33.66 -43.67 -41.11
C ALA A 96 32.37 -42.87 -40.83
N ALA A 97 31.24 -43.56 -40.67
CA ALA A 97 29.98 -42.93 -40.28
C ALA A 97 30.07 -42.26 -38.89
N ALA A 98 30.77 -42.87 -37.93
CA ALA A 98 30.99 -42.27 -36.62
C ALA A 98 31.88 -41.01 -36.70
N VAL A 99 32.89 -41.00 -37.57
CA VAL A 99 33.73 -39.81 -37.82
C VAL A 99 32.91 -38.68 -38.43
N GLU A 100 32.06 -38.99 -39.42
CA GLU A 100 31.19 -37.99 -40.07
C GLU A 100 30.23 -37.32 -39.06
N VAL A 101 29.64 -38.09 -38.15
CA VAL A 101 28.80 -37.57 -37.05
C VAL A 101 29.60 -36.69 -36.09
N ILE A 102 30.86 -37.03 -35.81
CA ILE A 102 31.74 -36.22 -34.95
C ILE A 102 32.13 -34.92 -35.63
N GLU A 103 32.42 -34.94 -36.93
CA GLU A 103 32.73 -33.74 -37.71
C GLU A 103 31.52 -32.79 -37.76
N GLU A 104 30.31 -33.31 -37.98
CA GLU A 104 29.07 -32.52 -37.94
C GLU A 104 28.88 -31.87 -36.56
N ALA A 105 28.96 -32.65 -35.48
CA ALA A 105 28.82 -32.13 -34.13
C ALA A 105 29.89 -31.07 -33.80
N THR A 106 31.11 -31.23 -34.29
CA THR A 106 32.21 -30.27 -34.09
C THR A 106 31.94 -28.95 -34.83
N ASN A 107 31.38 -29.01 -36.04
CA ASN A 107 30.96 -27.83 -36.79
C ASN A 107 29.78 -27.11 -36.13
N ASP A 108 28.79 -27.85 -35.61
CA ASP A 108 27.66 -27.25 -34.89
C ASP A 108 28.14 -26.50 -33.63
N TYR A 109 29.08 -27.10 -32.91
CA TYR A 109 29.67 -26.50 -31.71
C TYR A 109 30.53 -25.26 -32.02
N SER A 110 31.32 -25.28 -33.10
CA SER A 110 32.09 -24.10 -33.52
C SER A 110 31.17 -22.94 -33.92
N THR A 111 30.10 -23.25 -34.66
CA THR A 111 29.08 -22.27 -35.05
C THR A 111 28.40 -21.65 -33.82
N LEU A 112 28.05 -22.47 -32.82
CA LEU A 112 27.46 -22.00 -31.56
C LEU A 112 28.40 -21.05 -30.80
N ILE A 113 29.70 -21.37 -30.72
CA ILE A 113 30.69 -20.50 -30.07
C ILE A 113 30.76 -19.14 -30.78
N ASP A 114 30.80 -19.12 -32.12
CA ASP A 114 30.84 -17.88 -32.89
C ASP A 114 29.57 -17.04 -32.68
N GLU A 115 28.40 -17.66 -32.64
CA GLU A 115 27.13 -17.00 -32.32
C GLU A 115 27.12 -16.40 -30.90
N MET A 116 27.63 -17.14 -29.91
CA MET A 116 27.78 -16.67 -28.53
C MET A 116 28.77 -15.50 -28.42
N GLN A 117 29.87 -15.53 -29.16
CA GLN A 117 30.83 -14.42 -29.22
C GLN A 117 30.19 -13.17 -29.85
N ASN A 118 29.44 -13.33 -30.94
CA ASN A 118 28.74 -12.24 -31.60
C ASN A 118 27.65 -11.63 -30.71
N THR A 119 26.87 -12.45 -30.00
CA THR A 119 25.88 -11.97 -29.02
C THR A 119 26.56 -11.25 -27.85
N LYS A 120 27.66 -11.77 -27.32
CA LYS A 120 28.45 -11.09 -26.28
C LYS A 120 28.94 -9.71 -26.73
N HIS A 121 29.50 -9.61 -27.93
CA HIS A 121 29.91 -8.31 -28.51
C HIS A 121 28.73 -7.35 -28.66
N SER A 122 27.58 -7.83 -29.13
CA SER A 122 26.36 -7.02 -29.26
C SER A 122 25.86 -6.49 -27.90
N ILE A 123 25.87 -7.32 -26.87
CA ILE A 123 25.47 -6.95 -25.51
C ILE A 123 26.43 -5.92 -24.92
N ILE A 124 27.75 -6.10 -25.09
CA ILE A 124 28.78 -5.14 -24.64
C ILE A 124 28.63 -3.79 -25.36
N SER A 125 28.35 -3.78 -26.66
CA SER A 125 28.09 -2.53 -27.40
C SER A 125 26.89 -1.78 -26.82
N LYS A 126 25.78 -2.48 -26.56
CA LYS A 126 24.59 -1.90 -25.93
C LYS A 126 24.87 -1.39 -24.52
N LEU A 127 25.68 -2.11 -23.74
CA LEU A 127 26.10 -1.67 -22.41
C LEU A 127 26.86 -0.33 -22.48
N SER A 128 27.80 -0.20 -23.42
CA SER A 128 28.56 1.04 -23.62
C SER A 128 27.67 2.23 -24.03
N GLU A 129 26.68 2.00 -24.89
CA GLU A 129 25.68 3.01 -25.26
C GLU A 129 24.85 3.46 -24.05
N LEU A 130 24.40 2.50 -23.22
CA LEU A 130 23.65 2.76 -21.99
C LEU A 130 24.49 3.57 -20.98
N GLU A 131 25.76 3.22 -20.79
CA GLU A 131 26.68 3.96 -19.92
C GLU A 131 26.88 5.41 -20.38
N SER A 132 27.00 5.62 -21.69
CA SER A 132 27.09 6.96 -22.28
C SER A 132 25.82 7.78 -22.04
N THR A 133 24.64 7.19 -22.21
CA THR A 133 23.36 7.86 -21.93
C THR A 133 23.19 8.17 -20.44
N ILE A 134 23.60 7.28 -19.54
CA ILE A 134 23.59 7.51 -18.09
C ILE A 134 24.45 8.71 -17.73
N LEU A 135 25.66 8.84 -18.30
CA LEU A 135 26.54 9.97 -18.06
C LEU A 135 25.92 11.30 -18.52
N LEU A 136 25.29 11.30 -19.69
CA LEU A 136 24.61 12.49 -20.23
C LEU A 136 23.42 12.90 -19.35
N LEU A 137 22.57 11.95 -18.95
CA LEU A 137 21.42 12.19 -18.07
C LEU A 137 21.87 12.70 -16.69
N HIS A 138 22.95 12.14 -16.14
CA HIS A 138 23.49 12.59 -14.86
C HIS A 138 24.05 14.02 -14.91
N ASN A 139 24.79 14.35 -15.98
CA ASN A 139 25.35 15.68 -16.15
C ASN A 139 24.25 16.73 -16.33
N THR A 140 23.23 16.43 -17.13
CA THR A 140 22.08 17.33 -17.32
C THR A 140 21.24 17.51 -16.05
N GLU A 141 20.98 16.45 -15.28
CA GLU A 141 20.35 16.56 -13.96
C GLU A 141 21.15 17.46 -13.01
N ARG A 142 22.49 17.30 -12.99
CA ARG A 142 23.39 18.10 -12.16
C ARG A 142 23.37 19.58 -12.55
N GLU A 143 23.39 19.89 -13.85
CA GLU A 143 23.30 21.28 -14.34
C GLU A 143 21.99 21.95 -13.90
N MET A 144 20.86 21.23 -14.05
CA MET A 144 19.54 21.72 -13.65
C MET A 144 19.43 21.93 -12.13
N LEU A 145 20.07 21.08 -11.33
CA LEU A 145 20.18 21.25 -9.87
C LEU A 145 20.95 22.50 -9.49
N VAL A 146 22.05 22.80 -10.20
CA VAL A 146 22.82 24.03 -9.99
C VAL A 146 21.98 25.26 -10.32
N GLU A 147 21.20 25.23 -11.40
CA GLU A 147 20.28 26.31 -11.75
C GLU A 147 19.19 26.51 -10.68
N CYS A 148 18.61 25.42 -10.17
CA CYS A 148 17.65 25.48 -9.07
C CYS A 148 18.24 26.15 -7.83
N GLN A 149 19.45 25.77 -7.44
CA GLN A 149 20.14 26.36 -6.28
C GLN A 149 20.42 27.84 -6.48
N ALA A 150 20.79 28.27 -7.69
CA ALA A 150 20.98 29.68 -8.00
C ALA A 150 19.67 30.47 -7.86
N LYS A 151 18.56 29.95 -8.40
CA LYS A 151 17.22 30.57 -8.27
C LYS A 151 16.72 30.60 -6.82
N ALA A 152 16.97 29.55 -6.04
CA ALA A 152 16.63 29.52 -4.61
C ALA A 152 17.35 30.63 -3.83
N ARG A 153 18.65 30.85 -4.09
CA ARG A 153 19.41 31.95 -3.47
C ARG A 153 18.85 33.33 -3.83
N GLN A 154 18.46 33.53 -5.09
CA GLN A 154 17.83 34.79 -5.53
C GLN A 154 16.51 35.06 -4.79
N LEU A 155 15.69 34.02 -4.59
CA LEU A 155 14.44 34.12 -3.83
C LEU A 155 14.68 34.45 -2.34
N GLU A 156 15.69 33.83 -1.72
CA GLU A 156 16.07 34.13 -0.34
C GLU A 156 16.55 35.58 -0.17
N GLU A 157 17.28 36.11 -1.14
CA GLU A 157 17.76 37.49 -1.13
C GLU A 157 16.61 38.49 -1.27
N LEU A 158 15.67 38.25 -2.20
CA LEU A 158 14.44 39.03 -2.33
C LEU A 158 13.58 38.98 -1.07
N GLN A 159 13.43 37.81 -0.44
CA GLN A 159 12.68 37.69 0.81
C GLN A 159 13.34 38.51 1.93
N ARG A 160 14.67 38.49 2.02
CA ARG A 160 15.41 39.27 3.02
C ARG A 160 15.22 40.77 2.81
N GLU A 161 15.25 41.23 1.57
CA GLU A 161 15.01 42.63 1.22
C GLU A 161 13.58 43.06 1.56
N ASN A 162 12.58 42.25 1.22
CA ASN A 162 11.18 42.50 1.58
C ASN A 162 10.96 42.58 3.09
N CYS A 163 11.57 41.66 3.87
CA CYS A 163 11.51 41.72 5.33
C CYS A 163 12.11 43.04 5.86
N LYS A 164 13.25 43.47 5.31
CA LYS A 164 13.89 44.73 5.70
C LYS A 164 12.99 45.95 5.41
N LEU A 165 12.42 46.02 4.21
CA LEU A 165 11.47 47.08 3.83
C LEU A 165 10.22 47.09 4.74
N SER A 166 9.71 45.91 5.07
CA SER A 166 8.57 45.77 6.00
C SER A 166 8.93 46.24 7.42
N GLU A 167 10.13 45.91 7.91
CA GLU A 167 10.60 46.38 9.21
C GLU A 167 10.80 47.90 9.24
N ASP A 168 11.36 48.48 8.18
CA ASP A 168 11.56 49.93 8.08
C ASP A 168 10.21 50.67 8.00
N THR A 169 9.22 50.09 7.33
CA THR A 169 7.84 50.59 7.34
C THR A 169 7.24 50.53 8.75
N ASN A 170 7.40 49.40 9.44
CA ASN A 170 6.87 49.22 10.80
C ASN A 170 7.50 50.18 11.83
N LYS A 171 8.80 50.52 11.67
CA LYS A 171 9.47 51.57 12.48
C LYS A 171 8.78 52.93 12.33
N GLY A 172 8.34 53.29 11.13
CA GLY A 172 7.59 54.53 10.88
C GLY A 172 6.28 54.65 11.66
N PHE A 173 5.62 53.51 11.95
CA PHE A 173 4.36 53.46 12.71
C PHE A 173 4.54 53.27 14.21
N THR A 174 5.68 52.72 14.65
CA THR A 174 5.95 52.40 16.06
C THR A 174 6.73 53.50 16.81
N LEU A 175 7.38 54.42 16.10
CA LEU A 175 7.99 55.59 16.73
C LEU A 175 6.91 56.51 17.32
N PRO A 176 7.02 56.91 18.60
CA PRO A 176 6.06 57.81 19.23
C PRO A 176 6.06 59.15 18.49
N GLN A 177 4.96 59.45 17.79
CA GLN A 177 4.82 60.72 17.09
C GLN A 177 4.77 61.85 18.11
N VAL A 178 5.71 62.80 17.99
CA VAL A 178 5.73 64.02 18.77
C VAL A 178 5.15 65.15 17.90
N PRO A 179 4.05 65.81 18.33
CA PRO A 179 3.38 65.65 19.61
C PRO A 179 2.31 64.54 19.62
N PRO A 180 2.06 63.92 20.79
CA PRO A 180 1.11 62.84 20.95
C PRO A 180 -0.34 63.30 20.70
N LEU A 181 -1.15 62.35 20.23
CA LEU A 181 -2.54 62.38 19.73
C LEU A 181 -3.62 63.07 20.60
N PHE A 182 -3.28 63.80 21.65
CA PHE A 182 -4.24 64.60 22.42
C PHE A 182 -4.49 65.97 21.78
N MET A 183 -4.96 65.92 20.53
CA MET A 183 -5.42 67.07 19.75
C MET A 183 -6.54 67.84 20.46
N HIS A 184 -7.33 67.17 21.31
CA HIS A 184 -8.47 67.76 22.04
C HIS A 184 -8.09 68.74 23.17
N GLN A 185 -6.81 68.82 23.54
CA GLN A 185 -6.31 69.79 24.53
C GLN A 185 -5.73 71.06 23.89
N MET A 186 -5.72 71.14 22.54
CA MET A 186 -5.21 72.30 21.81
C MET A 186 -6.32 73.34 21.61
N PRO A 187 -6.00 74.64 21.57
CA PRO A 187 -6.93 75.67 21.10
C PRO A 187 -7.50 75.27 19.72
N LEU A 188 -8.80 75.48 19.50
CA LEU A 188 -9.52 75.05 18.29
C LEU A 188 -8.81 75.46 16.99
N ASP A 189 -8.24 76.66 16.96
CA ASP A 189 -7.52 77.16 15.77
C ASP A 189 -6.25 76.34 15.47
N GLN A 190 -5.52 75.91 16.51
CA GLN A 190 -4.35 75.05 16.35
C GLN A 190 -4.74 73.60 16.03
N TYR A 191 -5.88 73.14 16.54
CA TYR A 191 -6.45 71.83 16.20
C TYR A 191 -6.77 71.74 14.70
N PHE A 192 -7.49 72.72 14.15
CA PHE A 192 -7.85 72.73 12.73
C PHE A 192 -6.61 72.83 11.83
N LEU A 193 -5.66 73.72 12.17
CA LEU A 193 -4.41 73.87 11.41
C LEU A 193 -3.57 72.58 11.38
N LYS A 194 -3.60 71.81 12.48
CA LYS A 194 -2.93 70.51 12.56
C LYS A 194 -3.67 69.40 11.84
N CYS A 195 -5.00 69.40 11.86
CA CYS A 195 -5.80 68.49 11.03
C CYS A 195 -5.51 68.72 9.55
N ASP A 196 -5.44 69.99 9.10
CA ASP A 196 -5.12 70.31 7.71
C ASP A 196 -3.69 69.90 7.33
N SER A 197 -2.73 70.16 8.22
CA SER A 197 -1.34 69.72 8.01
C SER A 197 -1.25 68.19 7.97
N PHE A 198 -1.93 67.49 8.87
CA PHE A 198 -2.00 66.03 8.87
C PHE A 198 -2.65 65.49 7.60
N MET A 199 -3.75 66.08 7.14
CA MET A 199 -4.40 65.69 5.88
C MET A 199 -3.48 65.91 4.68
N GLN A 200 -2.70 66.99 4.66
CA GLN A 200 -1.71 67.23 3.61
C GLN A 200 -0.55 66.23 3.65
N TYR A 201 0.01 65.96 4.84
CA TYR A 201 1.05 64.93 5.02
C TYR A 201 0.56 63.54 4.70
N PHE A 202 -0.67 63.20 5.10
CA PHE A 202 -1.32 61.95 4.75
C PHE A 202 -1.57 61.85 3.25
N THR A 203 -1.98 62.94 2.58
CA THR A 203 -2.15 62.98 1.12
C THR A 203 -0.82 62.82 0.40
N LEU A 204 0.26 63.42 0.90
CA LEU A 204 1.62 63.26 0.37
C LEU A 204 2.15 61.84 0.61
N TYR A 205 1.97 61.29 1.80
CA TYR A 205 2.32 59.92 2.15
C TYR A 205 1.57 58.92 1.27
N MET A 206 0.27 59.12 1.06
CA MET A 206 -0.52 58.34 0.12
C MET A 206 0.02 58.51 -1.31
N LYS A 207 0.36 59.71 -1.78
CA LYS A 207 0.95 59.89 -3.13
C LYS A 207 2.34 59.26 -3.31
N GLU A 208 3.20 59.27 -2.28
CA GLU A 208 4.56 58.74 -2.35
C GLU A 208 4.62 57.22 -2.18
N ASN A 209 3.83 56.67 -1.24
CA ASN A 209 3.88 55.24 -0.86
C ASN A 209 2.77 54.43 -1.51
N PHE A 210 1.63 55.06 -1.80
CA PHE A 210 0.57 54.54 -2.65
C PHE A 210 0.52 55.37 -3.92
N LYS A 211 1.66 55.41 -4.66
CA LYS A 211 1.56 55.66 -6.09
C LYS A 211 0.45 54.75 -6.57
N ILE A 212 -0.65 55.33 -7.05
CA ILE A 212 -1.61 54.59 -7.85
C ILE A 212 -0.83 54.31 -9.12
N GLN A 213 0.05 53.29 -9.07
CA GLN A 213 0.63 52.68 -10.24
C GLN A 213 -0.58 52.21 -11.03
N GLU A 214 -0.72 52.74 -12.24
CA GLU A 214 -1.80 52.40 -13.15
C GLU A 214 -1.89 50.86 -13.25
N LEU A 215 -3.11 50.32 -13.33
CA LEU A 215 -3.42 48.88 -13.29
C LEU A 215 -2.47 47.99 -14.13
N ILE A 216 -1.90 48.57 -15.19
CA ILE A 216 -0.95 47.99 -16.15
C ILE A 216 0.35 47.52 -15.47
N ASP A 217 0.83 48.21 -14.43
CA ASP A 217 2.07 47.85 -13.73
C ASP A 217 1.84 46.69 -12.73
N PHE A 218 0.63 46.55 -12.18
CA PHE A 218 0.26 45.38 -11.37
C PHE A 218 0.07 44.14 -12.23
N GLU A 219 -0.54 44.27 -13.41
CA GLU A 219 -0.65 43.19 -14.38
C GLU A 219 0.74 42.71 -14.83
N SER A 220 1.70 43.62 -15.08
CA SER A 220 3.06 43.21 -15.49
C SER A 220 3.83 42.48 -14.38
N ALA A 221 3.76 42.92 -13.12
CA ALA A 221 4.40 42.25 -12.00
C ALA A 221 3.77 40.89 -11.67
N GLU A 222 2.43 40.78 -11.78
CA GLU A 222 1.72 39.52 -11.57
C GLU A 222 1.99 38.53 -12.72
N VAL A 223 2.10 39.03 -13.96
CA VAL A 223 2.52 38.26 -15.14
C VAL A 223 3.97 37.77 -15.01
N ASP A 224 4.89 38.59 -14.48
CA ASP A 224 6.28 38.19 -14.24
C ASP A 224 6.38 37.12 -13.14
N VAL A 225 5.60 37.21 -12.07
CA VAL A 225 5.53 36.19 -11.02
C VAL A 225 4.90 34.89 -11.54
N GLN A 226 3.85 34.97 -12.35
CA GLN A 226 3.26 33.80 -13.01
C GLN A 226 4.23 33.16 -14.02
N HIS A 227 4.98 33.95 -14.78
CA HIS A 227 6.02 33.46 -15.67
C HIS A 227 7.16 32.80 -14.88
N PHE A 228 7.56 33.36 -13.74
CA PHE A 228 8.60 32.78 -12.91
C PHE A 228 8.15 31.45 -12.28
N ASN A 229 6.90 31.38 -11.80
CA ASN A 229 6.31 30.15 -11.27
C ASN A 229 6.18 29.07 -12.35
N SER A 230 5.75 29.41 -13.57
CA SER A 230 5.69 28.45 -14.67
C SER A 230 7.08 27.96 -15.10
N LYS A 231 8.10 28.84 -15.07
CA LYS A 231 9.51 28.44 -15.27
C LYS A 231 10.00 27.48 -14.18
N LEU A 232 9.64 27.70 -12.92
CA LEU A 232 9.99 26.80 -11.82
C LEU A 232 9.28 25.45 -11.92
N GLU A 233 8.00 25.44 -12.29
CA GLU A 233 7.22 24.22 -12.50
C GLU A 233 7.79 23.39 -13.67
N ASN A 234 8.13 24.05 -14.79
CA ASN A 234 8.80 23.39 -15.93
C ASN A 234 10.17 22.83 -15.56
N LEU A 235 10.96 23.56 -14.77
CA LEU A 235 12.25 23.10 -14.26
C LEU A 235 12.08 21.87 -13.35
N GLN A 236 11.09 21.89 -12.45
CA GLN A 236 10.76 20.79 -11.56
C GLN A 236 10.34 19.53 -12.34
N ASN A 237 9.45 19.67 -13.33
CA ASN A 237 9.01 18.57 -14.17
C ASN A 237 10.15 18.00 -15.01
N SER A 238 11.06 18.86 -15.49
CA SER A 238 12.23 18.42 -16.26
C SER A 238 13.21 17.64 -15.39
N ILE A 239 13.49 18.08 -14.16
CA ILE A 239 14.32 17.33 -13.20
C ILE A 239 13.69 15.96 -12.91
N GLN A 240 12.38 15.92 -12.67
CA GLN A 240 11.68 14.65 -12.44
C GLN A 240 11.83 13.68 -13.61
N TYR A 241 11.67 14.18 -14.84
CA TYR A 241 11.87 13.39 -16.05
C TYR A 241 13.29 12.82 -16.12
N TYR A 242 14.32 13.66 -15.96
CA TYR A 242 15.72 13.23 -16.07
C TYR A 242 16.13 12.27 -14.95
N THR A 243 15.69 12.47 -13.70
CA THR A 243 15.95 11.54 -12.60
C THR A 243 15.31 10.17 -12.85
N LEU A 244 14.08 10.12 -13.37
CA LEU A 244 13.41 8.86 -13.71
C LEU A 244 14.10 8.13 -14.85
N GLU A 245 14.43 8.82 -15.93
CA GLU A 245 15.16 8.23 -17.05
C GLU A 245 16.56 7.77 -16.63
N TYR A 246 17.28 8.51 -15.77
CA TYR A 246 18.55 8.07 -15.20
C TYR A 246 18.42 6.73 -14.43
N ILE A 247 17.42 6.61 -13.56
CA ILE A 247 17.19 5.38 -12.77
C ILE A 247 16.90 4.20 -13.69
N LYS A 248 16.06 4.41 -14.70
CA LYS A 248 15.65 3.39 -15.67
C LYS A 248 16.83 2.92 -16.52
N GLU A 249 17.62 3.83 -17.08
CA GLU A 249 18.80 3.47 -17.88
C GLU A 249 19.89 2.82 -17.02
N LYS A 250 20.12 3.29 -15.79
CA LYS A 250 21.06 2.66 -14.85
C LYS A 250 20.67 1.23 -14.49
N ALA A 251 19.38 0.96 -14.38
CA ALA A 251 18.90 -0.39 -14.12
C ALA A 251 19.05 -1.31 -15.34
N LYS A 252 18.75 -0.81 -16.55
CA LYS A 252 19.02 -1.53 -17.79
C LYS A 252 20.50 -1.84 -17.96
N ALA A 253 21.39 -0.88 -17.66
CA ALA A 253 22.83 -1.11 -17.70
C ALA A 253 23.26 -2.20 -16.71
N LYS A 254 22.78 -2.17 -15.47
CA LYS A 254 23.05 -3.25 -14.49
C LYS A 254 22.53 -4.61 -14.94
N ALA A 255 21.35 -4.69 -15.54
CA ALA A 255 20.82 -5.93 -16.09
C ALA A 255 21.70 -6.45 -17.25
N THR A 256 22.12 -5.54 -18.14
CA THR A 256 22.99 -5.85 -19.28
C THR A 256 24.41 -6.27 -18.83
N GLN A 257 24.93 -5.66 -17.77
CA GLN A 257 26.17 -6.05 -17.11
C GLN A 257 26.05 -7.46 -16.52
N ALA A 258 24.98 -7.76 -15.77
CA ALA A 258 24.76 -9.07 -15.19
C ALA A 258 24.65 -10.17 -16.26
N LEU A 259 24.02 -9.86 -17.41
CA LEU A 259 23.98 -10.73 -18.58
C LEU A 259 25.38 -10.97 -19.17
N THR A 260 26.19 -9.93 -19.25
CA THR A 260 27.58 -10.02 -19.76
C THR A 260 28.45 -10.86 -18.83
N ASP A 261 28.32 -10.66 -17.52
CA ASP A 261 29.05 -11.39 -16.48
C ASP A 261 28.64 -12.88 -16.43
N HIS A 262 27.41 -13.22 -16.83
CA HIS A 262 26.94 -14.61 -16.93
C HIS A 262 27.48 -15.34 -18.16
N ILE A 263 27.82 -14.62 -19.24
CA ILE A 263 28.42 -15.20 -20.46
C ILE A 263 29.94 -15.30 -20.26
N ASP A 264 30.38 -16.26 -19.44
CA ASP A 264 31.79 -16.58 -19.22
C ASP A 264 32.28 -17.65 -20.20
N LEU A 265 32.70 -17.20 -21.38
CA LEU A 265 33.27 -18.04 -22.44
C LEU A 265 34.55 -18.78 -22.00
N ASN A 266 35.17 -18.41 -20.87
CA ASN A 266 36.37 -19.07 -20.37
C ASN A 266 36.07 -20.39 -19.64
N GLN A 267 34.81 -20.65 -19.25
CA GLN A 267 34.42 -21.89 -18.59
C GLN A 267 34.06 -23.01 -19.57
N ILE A 268 33.88 -22.67 -20.85
CA ILE A 268 33.48 -23.60 -21.90
C ILE A 268 34.70 -24.45 -22.31
N HIS A 269 34.82 -25.66 -21.75
CA HIS A 269 35.90 -26.61 -22.02
C HIS A 269 35.34 -28.01 -22.27
N CYS A 270 34.81 -28.26 -23.47
CA CYS A 270 34.38 -29.60 -23.84
C CYS A 270 35.59 -30.46 -24.26
N ILE A 271 35.85 -31.55 -23.52
CA ILE A 271 36.97 -32.47 -23.76
C ILE A 271 36.49 -33.75 -24.49
N CYS A 272 35.18 -34.06 -24.45
CA CYS A 272 34.59 -35.18 -25.18
C CYS A 272 33.17 -34.88 -25.71
N LEU A 273 32.70 -35.68 -26.67
CA LEU A 273 31.40 -35.52 -27.34
C LEU A 273 30.21 -35.54 -26.36
N ALA A 274 30.28 -36.39 -25.33
CA ALA A 274 29.25 -36.47 -24.30
C ALA A 274 29.21 -35.22 -23.41
N ASP A 275 30.37 -34.60 -23.18
CA ASP A 275 30.44 -33.31 -22.48
C ASP A 275 29.90 -32.20 -23.35
N MET A 276 30.21 -32.22 -24.65
CA MET A 276 29.70 -31.29 -25.64
C MET A 276 28.16 -31.31 -25.70
N VAL A 277 27.52 -32.48 -25.84
CA VAL A 277 26.05 -32.59 -25.88
C VAL A 277 25.42 -32.10 -24.59
N ARG A 278 26.00 -32.43 -23.43
CA ARG A 278 25.49 -32.05 -22.12
C ARG A 278 25.60 -30.54 -21.89
N GLU A 279 26.74 -29.97 -22.24
CA GLU A 279 27.02 -28.54 -22.10
C GLU A 279 26.20 -27.71 -23.10
N THR A 280 25.96 -28.22 -24.30
CA THR A 280 25.04 -27.61 -25.27
C THR A 280 23.60 -27.56 -24.72
N HIS A 281 23.16 -28.64 -24.07
CA HIS A 281 21.84 -28.71 -23.45
C HIS A 281 21.73 -27.78 -22.23
N ASP A 282 22.75 -27.75 -21.38
CA ASP A 282 22.80 -26.86 -20.21
C ASP A 282 22.85 -25.38 -20.63
N LEU A 283 23.58 -25.03 -21.70
CA LEU A 283 23.60 -23.69 -22.29
C LEU A 283 22.24 -23.30 -22.89
N GLN A 284 21.54 -24.23 -23.56
CA GLN A 284 20.16 -24.00 -24.02
C GLN A 284 19.21 -23.75 -22.84
N LEU A 285 19.29 -24.56 -21.78
CA LEU A 285 18.48 -24.39 -20.57
C LEU A 285 18.77 -23.06 -19.85
N LEU A 286 20.04 -22.66 -19.78
CA LEU A 286 20.46 -21.37 -19.25
C LEU A 286 19.88 -20.22 -20.07
N ASN A 287 19.91 -20.34 -21.40
CA ASN A 287 19.40 -19.32 -22.32
C ASN A 287 17.87 -19.19 -22.26
N GLU A 288 17.13 -20.30 -22.25
CA GLU A 288 15.68 -20.29 -22.24
C GLU A 288 15.09 -19.88 -20.90
N ASN A 289 15.62 -20.41 -19.79
CA ASN A 289 15.00 -20.25 -18.47
C ASN A 289 15.71 -19.23 -17.59
N HIS A 290 17.05 -19.24 -17.53
CA HIS A 290 17.77 -18.37 -16.59
C HIS A 290 17.83 -16.92 -17.07
N LEU A 291 18.10 -16.66 -18.35
CA LEU A 291 18.13 -15.29 -18.89
C LEU A 291 16.76 -14.61 -18.77
N LYS A 292 15.69 -15.34 -19.08
CA LYS A 292 14.33 -14.82 -18.99
C LYS A 292 13.91 -14.54 -17.54
N ASN A 293 14.15 -15.49 -16.63
CA ASN A 293 13.82 -15.31 -15.21
C ASN A 293 14.63 -14.17 -14.57
N THR A 294 15.91 -14.02 -14.92
CA THR A 294 16.74 -12.92 -14.40
C THR A 294 16.27 -11.58 -14.94
N TYR A 295 15.94 -11.50 -16.24
CA TYR A 295 15.32 -10.31 -16.83
C TYR A 295 14.01 -9.93 -16.13
N ASP A 296 13.07 -10.87 -15.99
CA ASP A 296 11.78 -10.61 -15.35
C ASP A 296 11.94 -10.18 -13.88
N THR A 297 12.88 -10.80 -13.16
CA THR A 297 13.21 -10.43 -11.77
C THR A 297 13.78 -9.02 -11.68
N LEU A 298 14.70 -8.65 -12.58
CA LEU A 298 15.30 -7.32 -12.65
C LEU A 298 14.26 -6.24 -13.02
N VAL A 299 13.36 -6.53 -13.97
CA VAL A 299 12.26 -5.63 -14.35
C VAL A 299 11.31 -5.41 -13.17
N ASN A 300 10.94 -6.47 -12.45
CA ASN A 300 10.08 -6.37 -11.27
C ASN A 300 10.76 -5.60 -10.12
N ALA A 301 12.05 -5.84 -9.88
CA ALA A 301 12.83 -5.11 -8.88
C ALA A 301 12.92 -3.61 -9.22
N LEU A 302 13.13 -3.29 -10.51
CA LEU A 302 13.14 -1.90 -11.00
C LEU A 302 11.78 -1.23 -10.82
N ALA A 303 10.69 -1.88 -11.21
CA ALA A 303 9.34 -1.36 -11.05
C ALA A 303 9.03 -1.04 -9.58
N THR A 304 9.42 -1.94 -8.67
CA THR A 304 9.26 -1.77 -7.23
C THR A 304 10.08 -0.58 -6.71
N HIS A 305 11.34 -0.43 -7.17
CA HIS A 305 12.20 0.67 -6.75
C HIS A 305 11.71 2.03 -7.26
N VAL A 306 11.20 2.10 -8.50
CA VAL A 306 10.57 3.30 -9.05
C VAL A 306 9.33 3.67 -8.24
N GLN A 307 8.47 2.69 -7.92
CA GLN A 307 7.27 2.94 -7.12
C GLN A 307 7.60 3.44 -5.71
N GLN A 308 8.57 2.82 -5.02
CA GLN A 308 9.03 3.25 -3.70
C GLN A 308 9.60 4.67 -3.72
N HIS A 309 10.44 5.00 -4.71
CA HIS A 309 11.01 6.33 -4.84
C HIS A 309 9.92 7.39 -5.09
N THR A 310 8.96 7.10 -5.97
CA THR A 310 7.81 7.99 -6.21
C THR A 310 6.97 8.19 -4.95
N GLN A 311 6.74 7.12 -4.17
CA GLN A 311 6.02 7.21 -2.90
C GLN A 311 6.74 8.10 -1.88
N GLN A 312 8.03 7.86 -1.63
CA GLN A 312 8.83 8.67 -0.70
C GLN A 312 8.83 10.16 -1.10
N ARG A 313 8.86 10.44 -2.41
CA ARG A 313 8.79 11.80 -2.95
C ARG A 313 7.42 12.44 -2.67
N MET A 314 6.32 11.73 -2.91
CA MET A 314 4.97 12.21 -2.58
C MET A 314 4.85 12.50 -1.08
N GLU A 315 5.36 11.62 -0.23
CA GLU A 315 5.36 11.82 1.23
C GLU A 315 6.13 13.09 1.62
N LEU A 316 7.28 13.35 0.99
CA LEU A 316 8.09 14.55 1.25
C LEU A 316 7.39 15.84 0.82
N VAL A 317 6.75 15.85 -0.36
CA VAL A 317 5.97 17.00 -0.85
C VAL A 317 4.76 17.26 0.06
N LEU A 318 4.05 16.21 0.49
CA LEU A 318 2.93 16.33 1.42
C LEU A 318 3.39 16.85 2.78
N TYR A 319 4.54 16.40 3.27
CA TYR A 319 5.16 16.90 4.49
C TYR A 319 5.52 18.39 4.41
N GLU A 320 6.15 18.84 3.32
CA GLU A 320 6.47 20.27 3.13
C GLU A 320 5.20 21.12 3.00
N ASN A 321 4.19 20.64 2.28
CA ASN A 321 2.92 21.34 2.11
C ASN A 321 2.18 21.52 3.45
N THR A 322 2.12 20.44 4.25
CA THR A 322 1.49 20.46 5.59
C THR A 322 2.26 21.37 6.53
N LYS A 323 3.60 21.37 6.50
CA LYS A 323 4.44 22.32 7.25
C LYS A 323 4.12 23.77 6.89
N GLN A 324 4.06 24.11 5.60
CA GLN A 324 3.73 25.47 5.15
C GLN A 324 2.29 25.89 5.52
N LYS A 325 1.33 24.95 5.47
CA LYS A 325 -0.05 25.20 5.94
C LYS A 325 -0.10 25.49 7.44
N LEU A 326 0.66 24.73 8.24
CA LEU A 326 0.78 24.95 9.67
C LEU A 326 1.42 26.31 9.98
N GLU A 327 2.52 26.68 9.31
CA GLU A 327 3.15 27.99 9.47
C GLU A 327 2.18 29.14 9.13
N ARG A 328 1.42 29.02 8.04
CA ARG A 328 0.37 29.99 7.68
C ARG A 328 -0.72 30.09 8.75
N ALA A 329 -1.18 28.95 9.29
CA ALA A 329 -2.17 28.93 10.36
C ALA A 329 -1.65 29.56 11.65
N LEU A 330 -0.39 29.30 12.01
CA LEU A 330 0.26 29.91 13.18
C LEU A 330 0.39 31.43 13.02
N ARG A 331 0.81 31.92 11.85
CA ARG A 331 0.87 33.37 11.56
C ARG A 331 -0.52 34.03 11.65
N ARG A 332 -1.56 33.41 11.09
CA ARG A 332 -2.94 33.90 11.20
C ARG A 332 -3.40 33.99 12.65
N ARG A 333 -3.16 32.93 13.44
CA ARG A 333 -3.50 32.91 14.86
C ARG A 333 -2.81 34.02 15.65
N GLU A 334 -1.54 34.28 15.37
CA GLU A 334 -0.80 35.36 16.03
C GLU A 334 -1.37 36.73 15.63
N ASN A 335 -1.68 36.94 14.35
CA ASN A 335 -2.35 38.16 13.89
C ASN A 335 -3.73 38.34 14.54
N ASP A 336 -4.54 37.29 14.63
CA ASP A 336 -5.86 37.34 15.28
C ASP A 336 -5.73 37.71 16.76
N LYS A 337 -4.71 37.18 17.45
CA LYS A 337 -4.42 37.51 18.84
C LYS A 337 -4.03 38.99 19.00
N GLN A 338 -3.16 39.50 18.12
CA GLN A 338 -2.78 40.91 18.09
C GLN A 338 -3.99 41.80 17.81
N LEU A 339 -4.80 41.45 16.82
CA LEU A 339 -6.02 42.20 16.45
C LEU A 339 -7.03 42.21 17.60
N THR A 340 -7.22 41.09 18.28
CA THR A 340 -8.11 41.00 19.45
C THR A 340 -7.65 41.94 20.56
N SER A 341 -6.34 42.04 20.81
CA SER A 341 -5.78 43.01 21.77
C SER A 341 -6.09 44.44 21.36
N VAL A 342 -5.83 44.79 20.10
CA VAL A 342 -6.09 46.15 19.56
C VAL A 342 -7.58 46.51 19.65
N ILE A 343 -8.48 45.57 19.31
CA ILE A 343 -9.93 45.77 19.42
C ILE A 343 -10.32 45.97 20.89
N SER A 344 -9.79 45.15 21.81
CA SER A 344 -10.05 45.28 23.24
C SER A 344 -9.60 46.64 23.79
N ASP A 345 -8.41 47.09 23.40
CA ASP A 345 -7.87 48.39 23.80
C ASP A 345 -8.70 49.55 23.22
N ALA A 346 -9.13 49.43 21.95
CA ALA A 346 -9.99 50.41 21.31
C ALA A 346 -11.38 50.49 21.98
N LEU A 347 -11.98 49.35 22.35
CA LEU A 347 -13.25 49.29 23.08
C LEU A 347 -13.12 49.90 24.48
N SER A 348 -12.07 49.55 25.22
CA SER A 348 -11.77 50.14 26.54
C SER A 348 -11.61 51.66 26.46
N ASN A 349 -10.87 52.15 25.45
CA ASN A 349 -10.73 53.59 25.22
C ASN A 349 -12.07 54.25 24.86
N ALA A 350 -12.91 53.61 24.05
CA ALA A 350 -14.24 54.12 23.71
C ALA A 350 -15.16 54.19 24.95
N GLU A 351 -15.12 53.19 25.82
CA GLU A 351 -15.86 53.17 27.09
C GLU A 351 -15.39 54.30 28.03
N LEU A 352 -14.07 54.49 28.15
CA LEU A 352 -13.51 55.59 28.95
C LEU A 352 -13.92 56.97 28.42
N ILE A 353 -13.93 57.15 27.10
CA ILE A 353 -14.42 58.38 26.46
C ILE A 353 -15.91 58.57 26.76
N TRP A 354 -16.72 57.51 26.66
CA TRP A 354 -18.15 57.57 26.97
C TRP A 354 -18.41 57.95 28.43
N ILE A 355 -17.70 57.32 29.37
CA ILE A 355 -17.78 57.68 30.80
C ILE A 355 -17.40 59.14 31.02
N ALA A 356 -16.34 59.63 30.37
CA ALA A 356 -15.92 61.02 30.48
C ALA A 356 -16.98 62.00 29.96
N ILE A 357 -17.59 61.71 28.81
CA ILE A 357 -18.70 62.50 28.25
C ILE A 357 -19.89 62.50 29.22
N GLN A 358 -20.24 61.34 29.78
CA GLN A 358 -21.37 61.21 30.69
C GLN A 358 -21.15 61.97 31.99
N LEU A 359 -19.95 61.92 32.56
CA LEU A 359 -19.56 62.72 33.73
C LEU A 359 -19.59 64.22 33.44
N ASP A 360 -19.17 64.65 32.25
CA ASP A 360 -19.18 66.06 31.88
C ASP A 360 -20.62 66.57 31.64
N LEU A 361 -21.50 65.74 31.07
CA LEU A 361 -22.94 65.99 30.97
C LEU A 361 -23.62 66.06 32.35
N GLU A 362 -23.28 65.15 33.26
CA GLU A 362 -23.77 65.17 34.65
C GLU A 362 -23.26 66.40 35.41
N LYS A 363 -22.00 66.78 35.22
CA LYS A 363 -21.43 68.01 35.77
C LYS A 363 -22.17 69.25 35.26
N LYS A 364 -22.47 69.33 33.95
CA LYS A 364 -23.27 70.42 33.36
C LYS A 364 -24.70 70.44 33.90
N ARG A 365 -25.32 69.28 34.09
CA ARG A 365 -26.66 69.13 34.71
C ARG A 365 -26.66 69.57 36.17
N ASN A 366 -25.61 69.26 36.93
CA ASN A 366 -25.50 69.61 38.35
C ASN A 366 -25.11 71.09 38.58
N CYS A 367 -24.53 71.77 37.59
CA CYS A 367 -24.23 73.21 37.69
C CYS A 367 -25.46 74.14 37.57
N THR A 368 -26.65 73.63 37.23
CA THR A 368 -27.87 74.44 37.04
C THR A 368 -29.07 73.97 37.86
N ASP A 369 -28.87 73.19 38.93
CA ASP A 369 -30.00 72.66 39.71
C ASP A 369 -30.39 73.57 40.90
N SER A 370 -31.06 74.68 40.60
CA SER A 370 -31.99 75.36 41.52
C SER A 370 -33.44 75.04 41.14
N SER A 371 -33.68 73.84 40.61
CA SER A 371 -34.98 73.47 40.08
C SER A 371 -35.91 72.94 41.17
N ILE A 372 -37.19 73.18 40.95
CA ILE A 372 -38.37 72.73 41.70
C ILE A 372 -38.32 71.22 42.09
N GLY A 373 -37.49 70.42 41.41
CA GLY A 373 -37.25 69.00 41.71
C GLY A 373 -36.67 68.73 43.10
N LEU A 374 -35.71 69.53 43.57
CA LEU A 374 -35.10 69.35 44.91
C LEU A 374 -36.11 69.64 46.04
N CYS A 375 -36.98 70.65 45.84
CA CYS A 375 -38.10 70.93 46.73
C CYS A 375 -39.19 69.84 46.69
N ALA A 376 -39.47 69.28 45.51
CA ALA A 376 -40.42 68.17 45.37
C ALA A 376 -39.88 66.89 46.04
N GLN A 377 -38.59 66.62 45.92
CA GLN A 377 -37.92 65.46 46.54
C GLN A 377 -37.84 65.60 48.06
N ALA A 378 -37.60 66.82 48.57
CA ALA A 378 -37.68 67.12 50.00
C ALA A 378 -39.11 66.94 50.55
N LYS A 379 -40.14 67.42 49.83
CA LYS A 379 -41.55 67.19 50.20
C LYS A 379 -41.94 65.71 50.14
N ALA A 380 -41.50 64.98 49.12
CA ALA A 380 -41.75 63.55 48.98
C ALA A 380 -41.08 62.75 50.12
N SER A 381 -39.85 63.08 50.49
CA SER A 381 -39.18 62.50 51.66
C SER A 381 -39.93 62.81 52.96
N TRP A 382 -40.44 64.03 53.12
CA TRP A 382 -41.21 64.42 54.30
C TRP A 382 -42.55 63.67 54.40
N GLN A 383 -43.25 63.52 53.27
CA GLN A 383 -44.45 62.68 53.18
C GLN A 383 -44.15 61.21 53.49
N ARG A 384 -43.02 60.67 53.00
CA ARG A 384 -42.58 59.29 53.27
C ARG A 384 -42.30 59.06 54.76
N ILE A 385 -41.71 60.04 55.45
CA ILE A 385 -41.52 60.02 56.91
C ILE A 385 -42.86 60.06 57.65
N GLN A 386 -43.82 60.87 57.18
CA GLN A 386 -45.18 60.87 57.74
C GLN A 386 -45.91 59.54 57.54
N THR A 387 -45.76 58.91 56.38
CA THR A 387 -46.38 57.60 56.10
C THR A 387 -45.78 56.53 56.99
N MET A 388 -44.45 56.52 57.18
CA MET A 388 -43.77 55.62 58.12
C MET A 388 -44.25 55.81 59.57
N ARG A 389 -44.53 57.05 60.00
CA ARG A 389 -45.11 57.30 61.33
C ARG A 389 -46.54 56.79 61.47
N SER A 390 -47.34 56.82 60.40
CA SER A 390 -48.71 56.27 60.38
C SER A 390 -48.78 54.75 60.18
N LEU A 391 -47.69 54.12 59.72
CA LEU A 391 -47.59 52.67 59.50
C LEU A 391 -47.30 51.90 60.79
N ASN A 392 -46.77 52.56 61.83
CA ASN A 392 -46.49 51.94 63.13
C ASN A 392 -47.74 51.77 64.03
N SER A 393 -48.91 52.24 63.60
CA SER A 393 -50.18 52.18 64.36
C SER A 393 -51.18 51.13 63.87
N CYS A 394 -50.82 50.25 62.93
CA CYS A 394 -51.69 49.18 62.44
C CYS A 394 -51.14 47.78 62.80
N PRO A 395 -51.85 46.94 63.58
CA PRO A 395 -51.34 45.63 64.02
C PRO A 395 -51.38 44.52 62.96
N ARG A 396 -51.83 44.80 61.73
CA ARG A 396 -51.84 43.83 60.63
C ARG A 396 -51.28 44.47 59.35
N GLY A 397 -50.10 44.00 58.93
CA GLY A 397 -49.74 43.89 57.52
C GLY A 397 -48.76 44.91 56.94
N THR A 398 -47.45 44.64 57.04
CA THR A 398 -46.41 45.19 56.14
C THR A 398 -45.46 44.13 55.58
N TYR A 399 -45.43 42.93 56.14
CA TYR A 399 -44.56 41.84 55.67
C TYR A 399 -45.16 41.02 54.52
N ALA A 400 -46.47 41.07 54.28
CA ALA A 400 -47.10 40.28 53.21
C ALA A 400 -46.61 40.63 51.78
N PRO A 401 -46.43 41.91 51.39
CA PRO A 401 -45.87 42.26 50.08
C PRO A 401 -44.40 41.84 49.95
N LEU A 402 -43.60 42.07 50.99
CA LEU A 402 -42.19 41.68 51.03
C LEU A 402 -42.01 40.16 50.96
N LEU A 403 -42.84 39.41 51.70
CA LEU A 403 -42.84 37.94 51.66
C LEU A 403 -43.30 37.42 50.30
N HIS A 404 -44.24 38.10 49.65
CA HIS A 404 -44.65 37.78 48.29
C HIS A 404 -43.52 38.02 47.28
N GLU A 405 -42.79 39.13 47.41
CA GLU A 405 -41.66 39.44 46.53
C GLU A 405 -40.49 38.46 46.71
N ILE A 406 -40.15 38.13 47.97
CA ILE A 406 -39.14 37.11 48.29
C ILE A 406 -39.57 35.74 47.75
N ALA A 407 -40.84 35.35 47.94
CA ALA A 407 -41.36 34.09 47.42
C ALA A 407 -41.33 34.03 45.89
N CYS A 408 -41.65 35.13 45.20
CA CYS A 408 -41.58 35.22 43.74
C CYS A 408 -40.13 35.06 43.25
N GLN A 409 -39.17 35.79 43.82
CA GLN A 409 -37.76 35.68 43.43
C GLN A 409 -37.19 34.28 43.66
N LEU A 410 -37.48 33.69 44.83
CA LEU A 410 -37.05 32.32 45.12
C LEU A 410 -37.72 31.30 44.19
N SER A 411 -38.98 31.52 43.80
CA SER A 411 -39.69 30.63 42.87
C SER A 411 -39.06 30.65 41.48
N THR A 412 -38.64 31.82 41.01
CA THR A 412 -37.90 31.99 39.74
C THR A 412 -36.58 31.23 39.75
N HIS A 413 -35.83 31.28 40.85
CA HIS A 413 -34.50 30.66 40.92
C HIS A 413 -34.52 29.16 41.24
N LEU A 414 -35.52 28.68 41.99
CA LEU A 414 -35.64 27.25 42.35
C LEU A 414 -36.55 26.46 41.40
N GLY A 415 -37.21 27.14 40.44
CA GLY A 415 -38.12 26.51 39.47
C GLY A 415 -39.38 25.89 40.11
N LYS A 416 -39.77 26.34 41.31
CA LYS A 416 -40.90 25.81 42.09
C LYS A 416 -41.71 26.94 42.70
N ASN A 417 -43.04 26.89 42.61
CA ASN A 417 -43.91 27.91 43.22
C ASN A 417 -43.90 27.82 44.75
N ILE A 418 -43.32 28.82 45.41
CA ILE A 418 -43.25 28.95 46.87
C ILE A 418 -44.44 29.77 47.37
N ARG A 419 -45.15 29.25 48.39
CA ARG A 419 -46.32 29.93 48.97
C ARG A 419 -45.88 31.10 49.85
N SER A 420 -46.35 32.32 49.55
CA SER A 420 -45.98 33.57 50.24
C SER A 420 -46.69 33.84 51.57
N ALA A 421 -47.45 32.88 52.10
CA ALA A 421 -48.33 33.10 53.24
C ALA A 421 -47.59 33.12 54.61
N GLU A 422 -46.45 32.43 54.71
CA GLU A 422 -45.71 32.29 55.98
C GLU A 422 -44.21 32.61 55.81
N ALA A 423 -43.71 33.53 56.63
CA ALA A 423 -42.30 33.96 56.59
C ALA A 423 -41.31 32.81 56.81
N LYS A 424 -41.67 31.86 57.66
CA LYS A 424 -40.83 30.72 58.02
C LYS A 424 -40.52 29.80 56.83
N LEU A 425 -41.51 29.60 55.94
CA LEU A 425 -41.34 28.79 54.73
C LEU A 425 -40.45 29.49 53.70
N CYS A 426 -40.63 30.80 53.51
CA CYS A 426 -39.78 31.59 52.61
C CYS A 426 -38.31 31.61 53.09
N LEU A 427 -38.09 31.75 54.40
CA LEU A 427 -36.73 31.72 54.98
C LEU A 427 -36.07 30.35 54.85
N TYR A 428 -36.83 29.25 55.00
CA TYR A 428 -36.32 27.90 54.81
C TYR A 428 -35.87 27.64 53.37
N GLU A 429 -36.68 28.01 52.38
CA GLU A 429 -36.30 27.87 50.97
C GLU A 429 -35.16 28.83 50.57
N TYR A 430 -35.08 30.01 51.18
CA TYR A 430 -33.94 30.92 51.02
C TYR A 430 -32.63 30.29 51.51
N GLU A 431 -32.64 29.68 52.69
CA GLU A 431 -31.46 29.01 53.25
C GLU A 431 -30.99 27.84 52.36
N LYS A 432 -31.94 27.08 51.82
CA LYS A 432 -31.67 25.99 50.87
C LYS A 432 -31.09 26.53 49.56
N PHE A 433 -31.62 27.63 49.02
CA PHE A 433 -31.04 28.32 47.87
C PHE A 433 -29.60 28.76 48.16
N GLY A 434 -29.33 29.34 49.33
CA GLY A 434 -27.99 29.72 49.76
C GLY A 434 -27.01 28.53 49.80
N ARG A 435 -27.45 27.37 50.30
CA ARG A 435 -26.64 26.13 50.27
C ARG A 435 -26.35 25.66 48.85
N LEU A 436 -27.34 25.65 47.96
CA LEU A 436 -27.15 25.28 46.56
C LEU A 436 -26.18 26.24 45.85
N LEU A 437 -26.32 27.53 46.09
CA LEU A 437 -25.43 28.56 45.56
C LEU A 437 -24.00 28.38 46.07
N ALA A 438 -23.82 28.07 47.36
CA ALA A 438 -22.52 27.77 47.93
C ALA A 438 -21.88 26.53 47.28
N TYR A 439 -22.65 25.46 47.07
CA TYR A 439 -22.15 24.27 46.36
C TYR A 439 -21.76 24.57 44.91
N SER A 440 -22.55 25.37 44.18
CA SER A 440 -22.19 25.76 42.81
C SER A 440 -20.95 26.66 42.76
N LEU A 441 -20.84 27.63 43.67
CA LEU A 441 -19.66 28.51 43.76
C LEU A 441 -18.41 27.72 44.18
N GLN A 442 -18.54 26.75 45.09
CA GLN A 442 -17.43 25.89 45.50
C GLN A 442 -17.03 24.90 44.38
N SER A 443 -17.98 24.42 43.59
CA SER A 443 -17.70 23.63 42.37
C SER A 443 -16.95 24.44 41.32
N MET A 444 -17.32 25.72 41.13
CA MET A 444 -16.60 26.66 40.27
C MET A 444 -15.19 26.99 40.79
N LEU A 445 -15.06 27.31 42.07
CA LEU A 445 -13.76 27.61 42.71
C LEU A 445 -12.82 26.40 42.71
N SER A 446 -13.36 25.20 42.88
CA SER A 446 -12.57 23.96 42.81
C SER A 446 -12.27 23.51 41.37
N GLY A 447 -12.73 24.26 40.35
CA GLY A 447 -12.51 23.97 38.94
C GLY A 447 -13.20 22.70 38.44
N LYS A 448 -14.04 22.03 39.25
CA LYS A 448 -14.69 20.76 38.87
C LYS A 448 -15.70 20.94 37.74
N SER A 449 -16.48 22.01 37.77
CA SER A 449 -17.41 22.34 36.70
C SER A 449 -16.68 22.70 35.40
N GLN A 450 -15.57 23.43 35.49
CA GLN A 450 -14.71 23.75 34.35
C GLN A 450 -14.04 22.49 33.79
N ALA A 451 -13.54 21.60 34.66
CA ALA A 451 -12.93 20.33 34.27
C ALA A 451 -13.93 19.41 33.55
N HIS A 452 -15.15 19.29 34.08
CA HIS A 452 -16.18 18.50 33.41
C HIS A 452 -16.60 19.10 32.06
N ALA A 453 -16.72 20.43 31.97
CA ALA A 453 -16.98 21.10 30.69
C ALA A 453 -15.82 20.91 29.69
N HIS A 454 -14.57 20.93 30.16
CA HIS A 454 -13.39 20.66 29.33
C HIS A 454 -13.33 19.20 28.88
N GLU A 455 -13.74 18.25 29.72
CA GLU A 455 -13.82 16.83 29.38
C GLU A 455 -14.87 16.60 28.30
N GLN A 456 -16.07 17.17 28.45
CA GLN A 456 -17.13 17.14 27.44
C GLN A 456 -16.69 17.81 26.12
N LEU A 457 -16.02 18.96 26.19
CA LEU A 457 -15.44 19.62 25.01
C LEU A 457 -14.34 18.80 24.34
N ALA A 458 -13.52 18.10 25.13
CA ALA A 458 -12.48 17.23 24.60
C ALA A 458 -13.08 16.00 23.91
N ASP A 459 -14.14 15.42 24.45
CA ASP A 459 -14.88 14.33 23.82
C ASP A 459 -15.55 14.79 22.51
N LEU A 460 -16.19 15.96 22.50
CA LEU A 460 -16.76 16.55 21.28
C LEU A 460 -15.70 16.82 20.22
N LYS A 461 -14.54 17.37 20.61
CA LYS A 461 -13.42 17.62 19.69
C LYS A 461 -12.83 16.33 19.14
N ARG A 462 -12.77 15.26 19.94
CA ARG A 462 -12.33 13.93 19.47
C ARG A 462 -13.33 13.37 18.44
N LEU A 463 -14.62 13.52 18.69
CA LEU A 463 -15.67 13.14 17.74
C LEU A 463 -15.57 13.94 16.44
N GLU A 464 -15.41 15.26 16.55
CA GLU A 464 -15.22 16.16 15.40
C GLU A 464 -13.99 15.76 14.57
N GLN A 465 -12.83 15.53 15.20
CA GLN A 465 -11.62 15.08 14.49
C GLN A 465 -11.80 13.72 13.80
N THR A 466 -12.55 12.81 14.42
CA THR A 466 -12.84 11.50 13.83
C THR A 466 -13.75 11.62 12.60
N LEU A 467 -14.70 12.54 12.63
CA LEU A 467 -15.68 12.76 11.56
C LEU A 467 -15.19 13.75 10.50
N SER A 468 -14.22 14.61 10.82
CA SER A 468 -13.70 15.68 9.96
C SER A 468 -13.24 15.20 8.58
N PRO A 469 -12.52 14.07 8.42
CA PRO A 469 -12.15 13.56 7.10
C PRO A 469 -13.34 13.19 6.21
N PHE A 470 -14.45 12.76 6.82
CA PHE A 470 -15.66 12.31 6.12
C PHE A 470 -16.65 13.45 5.83
N VAL A 471 -16.48 14.60 6.48
CA VAL A 471 -17.38 15.76 6.34
C VAL A 471 -16.71 16.90 5.58
N TYR A 472 -15.45 17.21 5.88
CA TYR A 472 -14.76 18.42 5.40
C TYR A 472 -13.62 18.16 4.41
N ASN A 473 -13.03 16.96 4.37
CA ASN A 473 -11.97 16.60 3.43
C ASN A 473 -12.47 15.68 2.30
N SER A 474 -13.76 15.78 1.98
CA SER A 474 -14.36 15.09 0.85
C SER A 474 -13.90 15.71 -0.47
N PRO A 475 -13.86 14.96 -1.59
CA PRO A 475 -13.67 15.55 -2.92
C PRO A 475 -14.82 16.48 -3.37
N LEU A 476 -15.85 16.68 -2.54
CA LEU A 476 -16.96 17.60 -2.77
C LEU A 476 -16.87 18.83 -1.87
N ASP A 477 -17.20 20.01 -2.40
CA ASP A 477 -17.27 21.29 -1.68
C ASP A 477 -18.45 21.40 -0.69
N GLN A 478 -19.22 20.31 -0.48
CA GLN A 478 -20.39 20.22 0.39
C GLN A 478 -20.32 18.96 1.28
N PRO A 479 -21.00 18.93 2.45
CA PRO A 479 -21.01 17.77 3.33
C PRO A 479 -21.49 16.52 2.58
N MET A 480 -20.76 15.41 2.67
CA MET A 480 -21.07 14.15 1.94
C MET A 480 -22.50 13.64 2.16
N PHE A 481 -23.09 13.98 3.31
CA PHE A 481 -24.46 13.62 3.68
C PHE A 481 -25.54 14.33 2.85
N GLU A 482 -25.21 15.35 2.07
CA GLU A 482 -26.15 16.05 1.19
C GLU A 482 -26.10 15.53 -0.25
N HIS A 483 -25.09 14.73 -0.61
CA HIS A 483 -24.90 14.24 -1.97
C HIS A 483 -25.42 12.79 -2.14
N ILE A 484 -26.40 12.61 -3.02
CA ILE A 484 -27.11 11.34 -3.26
C ILE A 484 -26.16 10.16 -3.56
N GLN A 485 -25.06 10.43 -4.27
CA GLN A 485 -24.06 9.42 -4.65
C GLN A 485 -23.37 8.74 -3.45
N TYR A 486 -23.26 9.42 -2.31
CA TYR A 486 -22.66 8.88 -1.08
C TYR A 486 -23.72 8.45 -0.05
N LEU A 487 -24.91 9.07 -0.09
CA LEU A 487 -26.07 8.71 0.73
C LEU A 487 -26.59 7.31 0.43
N CYS A 488 -26.71 6.93 -0.85
CA CYS A 488 -27.21 5.61 -1.24
C CYS A 488 -26.31 4.46 -0.74
N PRO A 489 -24.98 4.48 -0.96
CA PRO A 489 -24.10 3.46 -0.41
C PRO A 489 -24.12 3.37 1.12
N MET A 490 -24.22 4.51 1.83
CA MET A 490 -24.31 4.51 3.29
C MET A 490 -25.62 3.92 3.79
N PHE A 491 -26.74 4.23 3.13
CA PHE A 491 -28.04 3.64 3.43
C PHE A 491 -28.06 2.14 3.14
N ASP A 492 -27.49 1.72 2.01
CA ASP A 492 -27.36 0.31 1.64
C ASP A 492 -26.47 -0.45 2.63
N ALA A 493 -25.35 0.14 3.06
CA ALA A 493 -24.48 -0.44 4.07
C ALA A 493 -25.18 -0.58 5.43
N ALA A 494 -25.94 0.43 5.86
CA ALA A 494 -26.73 0.38 7.08
C ALA A 494 -27.83 -0.70 7.01
N GLN A 495 -28.49 -0.84 5.85
CA GLN A 495 -29.48 -1.87 5.62
C GLN A 495 -28.85 -3.28 5.62
N GLN A 496 -27.67 -3.44 5.02
CA GLN A 496 -26.92 -4.69 5.07
C GLN A 496 -26.46 -5.03 6.48
N GLN A 497 -25.99 -4.05 7.26
CA GLN A 497 -25.63 -4.23 8.66
C GLN A 497 -26.82 -4.76 9.47
N MET A 498 -28.01 -4.17 9.31
CA MET A 498 -29.22 -4.68 9.98
C MET A 498 -29.53 -6.13 9.59
N ARG A 499 -29.43 -6.49 8.31
CA ARG A 499 -29.64 -7.87 7.85
C ARG A 499 -28.62 -8.85 8.44
N PHE A 500 -27.36 -8.42 8.56
CA PHE A 500 -26.33 -9.23 9.21
C PHE A 500 -26.57 -9.38 10.71
N GLU A 501 -27.00 -8.32 11.40
CA GLU A 501 -27.35 -8.40 12.81
C GLU A 501 -28.53 -9.35 13.06
N GLU A 502 -29.57 -9.31 12.21
CA GLU A 502 -30.69 -10.26 12.26
C GLU A 502 -30.22 -11.70 12.01
N SER A 503 -29.37 -11.90 11.00
CA SER A 503 -28.81 -13.22 10.68
C SER A 503 -27.94 -13.76 11.82
N LEU A 504 -27.13 -12.90 12.46
CA LEU A 504 -26.32 -13.25 13.62
C LEU A 504 -27.17 -13.58 14.85
N ARG A 505 -28.23 -12.83 15.10
CA ARG A 505 -29.20 -13.17 16.15
C ARG A 505 -29.82 -14.52 15.88
N HIS A 506 -30.29 -14.77 14.65
CA HIS A 506 -30.85 -16.05 14.27
C HIS A 506 -29.84 -17.20 14.43
N LEU A 507 -28.59 -17.01 14.01
CA LEU A 507 -27.52 -18.00 14.18
C LEU A 507 -27.23 -18.27 15.66
N ARG A 508 -27.17 -17.23 16.50
CA ARG A 508 -27.01 -17.39 17.96
C ARG A 508 -28.16 -18.19 18.56
N THR A 509 -29.40 -17.89 18.20
CA THR A 509 -30.57 -18.65 18.65
C THR A 509 -30.49 -20.10 18.20
N GLN A 510 -30.15 -20.36 16.93
CA GLN A 510 -29.97 -21.73 16.44
C GLN A 510 -28.84 -22.48 17.16
N PHE A 511 -27.72 -21.81 17.45
CA PHE A 511 -26.62 -22.41 18.20
C PHE A 511 -27.04 -22.74 19.64
N GLN A 512 -27.75 -21.82 20.29
CA GLN A 512 -28.25 -22.01 21.64
C GLN A 512 -29.22 -23.21 21.72
N GLU A 513 -30.22 -23.26 20.82
CA GLU A 513 -31.28 -24.28 20.85
C GLU A 513 -30.81 -25.64 20.31
N LYS A 514 -30.05 -25.66 19.20
CA LYS A 514 -29.70 -26.93 18.54
C LYS A 514 -28.41 -27.54 19.07
N ILE A 515 -27.48 -26.74 19.60
CA ILE A 515 -26.17 -27.22 20.02
C ILE A 515 -26.04 -27.17 21.54
N LEU A 516 -26.19 -26.00 22.19
CA LEU A 516 -26.01 -25.89 23.64
C LEU A 516 -27.08 -26.67 24.41
N GLU A 517 -28.36 -26.47 24.12
CA GLU A 517 -29.42 -27.21 24.81
C GLU A 517 -29.36 -28.72 24.57
N ARG A 518 -29.03 -29.17 23.34
CA ARG A 518 -28.83 -30.60 23.08
C ARG A 518 -27.59 -31.15 23.75
N MET A 519 -26.50 -30.37 23.85
CA MET A 519 -25.31 -30.77 24.61
C MET A 519 -25.64 -31.02 26.09
N ASP A 520 -26.50 -30.20 26.69
CA ASP A 520 -26.86 -30.34 28.10
C ASP A 520 -27.91 -31.42 28.35
N LYS A 521 -28.92 -31.54 27.47
CA LYS A 521 -30.04 -32.49 27.63
C LYS A 521 -29.72 -33.90 27.10
N GLU A 522 -28.95 -34.04 26.02
CA GLU A 522 -28.67 -35.33 25.35
C GLU A 522 -27.21 -35.78 25.56
N LYS A 523 -26.97 -36.50 26.66
CA LYS A 523 -25.62 -36.98 27.06
C LYS A 523 -24.88 -37.74 25.95
N LEU A 524 -25.56 -38.66 25.25
CA LEU A 524 -24.96 -39.48 24.20
C LEU A 524 -24.55 -38.64 22.97
N TRP A 525 -25.36 -37.64 22.61
CA TRP A 525 -25.04 -36.74 21.52
C TRP A 525 -23.83 -35.86 21.88
N ARG A 526 -23.78 -35.32 23.10
CA ARG A 526 -22.61 -34.61 23.62
C ARG A 526 -21.34 -35.46 23.55
N TYR A 527 -21.41 -36.72 23.97
CA TYR A 527 -20.26 -37.63 23.87
C TYR A 527 -19.81 -37.79 22.42
N SER A 528 -20.74 -37.98 21.47
CA SER A 528 -20.40 -38.11 20.04
C SER A 528 -19.62 -36.91 19.47
N LYS A 529 -19.81 -35.71 20.02
CA LYS A 529 -19.14 -34.48 19.56
C LYS A 529 -17.84 -34.15 20.30
N LEU A 530 -17.72 -34.55 21.57
CA LEU A 530 -16.58 -34.20 22.44
C LEU A 530 -15.59 -35.34 22.67
N LEU A 531 -15.92 -36.58 22.31
CA LEU A 531 -15.08 -37.77 22.53
C LEU A 531 -13.67 -37.61 21.94
N TRP A 532 -13.54 -37.02 20.75
CA TRP A 532 -12.23 -36.80 20.12
C TRP A 532 -11.40 -35.74 20.88
N ILE A 533 -12.03 -34.72 21.46
CA ILE A 533 -11.35 -33.72 22.29
C ILE A 533 -10.87 -34.39 23.57
N TRP A 534 -11.75 -35.13 24.25
CA TRP A 534 -11.39 -35.84 25.48
C TRP A 534 -10.35 -36.94 25.27
N PHE A 535 -10.31 -37.57 24.10
CA PHE A 535 -9.23 -38.49 23.75
C PHE A 535 -7.86 -37.79 23.80
N LEU A 536 -7.78 -36.56 23.32
CA LEU A 536 -6.54 -35.79 23.25
C LEU A 536 -6.19 -35.10 24.59
N THR A 537 -7.18 -34.71 25.39
CA THR A 537 -6.95 -33.89 26.60
C THR A 537 -7.18 -34.63 27.90
N GLU A 538 -8.14 -35.56 27.97
CA GLU A 538 -8.62 -36.19 29.20
C GLU A 538 -9.09 -37.65 28.98
N PRO A 539 -8.16 -38.59 28.73
CA PRO A 539 -8.49 -39.96 28.32
C PRO A 539 -9.32 -40.74 29.34
N GLN A 540 -9.24 -40.40 30.64
CA GLN A 540 -10.08 -41.01 31.67
C GLN A 540 -11.56 -40.66 31.52
N ARG A 541 -11.90 -39.42 31.11
CA ARG A 541 -13.29 -39.03 30.82
C ARG A 541 -13.82 -39.72 29.57
N MET A 542 -12.94 -39.98 28.59
CA MET A 542 -13.29 -40.77 27.40
C MET A 542 -13.72 -42.20 27.76
N LEU A 543 -12.93 -42.89 28.60
CA LEU A 543 -13.24 -44.26 29.02
C LEU A 543 -14.60 -44.33 29.76
N HIS A 544 -14.85 -43.39 30.66
CA HIS A 544 -16.14 -43.28 31.35
C HIS A 544 -17.31 -43.04 30.38
N ALA A 545 -17.14 -42.18 29.38
CA ALA A 545 -18.15 -41.92 28.36
C ALA A 545 -18.43 -43.17 27.50
N ILE A 546 -17.39 -43.94 27.12
CA ILE A 546 -17.54 -45.20 26.38
C ILE A 546 -18.32 -46.23 27.21
N ASP A 547 -18.05 -46.34 28.51
CA ASP A 547 -18.77 -47.26 29.38
C ASP A 547 -20.23 -46.85 29.60
N GLU A 548 -20.54 -45.55 29.70
CA GLU A 548 -21.92 -45.06 29.73
C GLU A 548 -22.67 -45.33 28.42
N VAL A 549 -22.01 -45.18 27.27
CA VAL A 549 -22.59 -45.53 25.95
C VAL A 549 -22.87 -47.03 25.88
N LYS A 550 -21.94 -47.88 26.32
CA LYS A 550 -22.13 -49.35 26.37
C LYS A 550 -23.28 -49.75 27.31
N LYS A 551 -23.39 -49.12 28.47
CA LYS A 551 -24.52 -49.35 29.41
C LYS A 551 -25.84 -48.90 28.80
N SER A 552 -25.84 -47.78 28.08
CA SER A 552 -27.04 -47.25 27.44
C SER A 552 -27.47 -48.08 26.23
N SER A 553 -26.52 -48.57 25.41
CA SER A 553 -26.81 -49.47 24.29
C SER A 553 -27.28 -50.84 24.75
N ALA A 554 -26.76 -51.37 25.87
CA ALA A 554 -27.24 -52.60 26.48
C ALA A 554 -28.69 -52.50 27.03
N LYS A 555 -29.20 -51.29 27.30
CA LYS A 555 -30.61 -51.05 27.68
C LYS A 555 -31.57 -51.02 26.48
N ILE A 556 -31.09 -50.79 25.26
CA ILE A 556 -31.94 -50.72 24.05
C ILE A 556 -32.59 -52.09 23.73
N PRO A 557 -31.88 -53.24 23.81
CA PRO A 557 -32.48 -54.58 23.68
C PRO A 557 -33.56 -54.90 24.73
N ALA A 558 -33.49 -54.28 25.92
CA ALA A 558 -34.47 -54.51 27.00
C ALA A 558 -35.80 -53.74 26.77
N LEU A 559 -35.78 -52.66 25.99
CA LEU A 559 -36.97 -51.91 25.57
C LEU A 559 -37.61 -52.48 24.30
N THR A 560 -36.84 -53.07 23.38
CA THR A 560 -37.40 -53.76 22.22
C THR A 560 -38.01 -55.12 22.56
N ASN A 561 -37.48 -55.81 23.57
CA ASN A 561 -38.07 -57.08 24.05
C ASN A 561 -39.36 -56.91 24.88
N SER A 562 -39.69 -55.69 25.35
CA SER A 562 -40.98 -55.40 26.02
C SER A 562 -42.07 -54.88 25.07
N ILE A 563 -41.72 -54.58 23.81
CA ILE A 563 -42.66 -54.11 22.76
C ILE A 563 -43.08 -55.27 21.81
N LEU A 564 -42.39 -56.42 21.84
CA LEU A 564 -42.78 -57.63 21.11
C LEU A 564 -43.79 -58.49 21.90
N ARG A 565 -44.97 -57.94 22.20
CA ARG A 565 -46.20 -58.74 22.37
C ARG A 565 -46.99 -58.65 21.06
N PRO A 566 -47.21 -59.77 20.34
CA PRO A 566 -47.92 -59.75 19.06
C PRO A 566 -49.41 -59.66 19.32
N GLY A 567 -49.96 -58.45 19.22
CA GLY A 567 -51.37 -58.18 19.50
C GLY A 567 -51.92 -57.08 18.62
N GLY A 568 -52.25 -57.45 17.37
CA GLY A 568 -53.40 -56.90 16.65
C GLY A 568 -53.24 -55.57 15.93
N GLY A 569 -53.58 -55.59 14.64
CA GLY A 569 -54.35 -54.49 14.04
C GLY A 569 -53.64 -53.64 13.01
N LEU A 570 -53.54 -54.16 11.78
CA LEU A 570 -53.62 -53.34 10.56
C LEU A 570 -54.86 -52.45 10.62
N GLN A 571 -54.70 -51.12 10.55
CA GLN A 571 -55.64 -50.27 9.81
C GLN A 571 -54.92 -49.08 9.18
N ARG A 572 -55.10 -48.97 7.86
CA ARG A 572 -54.79 -47.84 7.01
C ARG A 572 -55.68 -46.65 7.35
N LYS A 573 -55.08 -45.45 7.40
CA LYS A 573 -55.45 -44.32 6.55
C LYS A 573 -54.22 -43.47 6.28
#